data_AF-A0A5N0EAU9-F1
#
_entry.id   AF-A0A5N0EAU9-F1
#
_cell.length_a   1.000
_cell.length_b   1.000
_cell.length_c   1.000
_cell.angle_alpha   90.00
_cell.angle_beta   90.00
_cell.angle_gamma   90.00
#
_symmetry.space_group_name_H-M   'P 1'
#
loop_
_entity.id
_entity.type
_entity.pdbx_description
1 polymer ?
#
loop_
_entity_poly.entity_id
_entity_poly.type
_entity_poly.pdbx_seq_one_letter_code
_entity_poly.pdbx_strand_id
1 'polypeptide(L)'
;MPRRTAYALVTAAILAIAAGGCGSDEPPAETPVAAVDLSKLDVGNYDAKPRQLGAVKSLEQARIIEAERLGNFVPVPLDIDSRFAHGNPFVATVFTDPKFALRDSMAVDRFTEAAPDFVAGFQSYGRTEEDNRGIDLVNAVLIFPDEQKATDAAAALERVDREAGDRNATVAIPKYPAAHAHWQPNQQSIGSWYATGKFVVYTWIYDYLKVYLEKVDLPAMSTLVEKSLDTVVPSIAKFSPTPPDKLMDLQIDLDGVLNRTIARPREDSWLNPPGAFNARTALHFVNDPPSALRYLEKAGADRYASNGVELYRARDAVAAAALQKDMGGLNKRFKSSAAPANLPTADCHEYIGRTTMAIRFYCSVAYGRYAAFSASHQLLDAQQRISAEYTLLVNTK
;
A
#
# COMPACT_ATOMS: atom_id res chain seq x y z
N MET A 1 -38.74 -78.92 0.94
CA MET A 1 -38.27 -80.24 0.46
C MET A 1 -38.80 -80.46 -0.96
N PRO A 2 -38.06 -81.04 -1.92
CA PRO A 2 -36.61 -81.26 -2.01
C PRO A 2 -36.00 -80.80 -3.38
N ARG A 3 -34.69 -80.43 -3.42
CA ARG A 3 -33.56 -81.11 -4.15
C ARG A 3 -33.56 -80.92 -5.69
N ARG A 4 -32.46 -80.70 -6.44
CA ARG A 4 -31.00 -80.94 -6.26
C ARG A 4 -30.21 -80.35 -7.48
N THR A 5 -29.21 -79.50 -7.23
CA THR A 5 -27.78 -79.58 -7.66
C THR A 5 -27.35 -80.11 -9.04
N ALA A 6 -26.46 -79.36 -9.73
CA ALA A 6 -25.16 -79.83 -10.26
C ALA A 6 -24.18 -78.69 -10.68
N TYR A 7 -23.00 -78.68 -10.05
CA TYR A 7 -21.61 -78.31 -10.45
C TYR A 7 -21.35 -77.35 -11.65
N ALA A 8 -20.68 -76.20 -11.48
CA ALA A 8 -19.27 -75.89 -11.17
C ALA A 8 -18.33 -75.86 -12.40
N LEU A 9 -17.71 -74.69 -12.65
CA LEU A 9 -16.33 -74.58 -13.15
C LEU A 9 -15.78 -73.17 -12.87
N VAL A 10 -14.67 -73.15 -12.15
CA VAL A 10 -13.83 -72.02 -11.74
C VAL A 10 -12.69 -71.89 -12.74
N THR A 11 -12.38 -70.68 -13.18
CA THR A 11 -11.02 -70.32 -13.61
C THR A 11 -10.71 -68.90 -13.15
N ALA A 12 -9.84 -68.83 -12.14
CA ALA A 12 -9.14 -67.63 -11.72
C ALA A 12 -7.93 -67.40 -12.63
N ALA A 13 -7.69 -66.16 -13.03
CA ALA A 13 -6.41 -65.71 -13.54
C ALA A 13 -5.96 -64.50 -12.71
N ILE A 14 -5.10 -64.77 -11.73
CA ILE A 14 -4.35 -63.78 -10.96
C ILE A 14 -3.12 -63.43 -11.81
N LEU A 15 -2.97 -62.16 -12.16
CA LEU A 15 -1.71 -61.59 -12.63
C LEU A 15 -1.29 -60.52 -11.63
N ALA A 16 -0.38 -60.91 -10.75
CA ALA A 16 0.40 -60.01 -9.92
C ALA A 16 1.64 -59.57 -10.72
N ILE A 17 1.81 -58.28 -10.90
CA ILE A 17 3.12 -57.66 -11.11
C ILE A 17 3.26 -56.60 -10.02
N ALA A 18 4.27 -56.78 -9.18
CA ALA A 18 4.66 -55.89 -8.10
C ALA A 18 5.78 -54.94 -8.56
N ALA A 19 5.89 -53.85 -7.81
CA ALA A 19 7.03 -52.93 -7.66
C ALA A 19 7.12 -51.73 -8.62
N GLY A 20 7.06 -50.54 -8.01
CA GLY A 20 7.38 -49.26 -8.64
C GLY A 20 6.75 -48.09 -7.89
N GLY A 21 7.18 -47.86 -6.65
CA GLY A 21 6.86 -46.61 -5.95
C GLY A 21 7.61 -45.44 -6.61
N CYS A 22 6.87 -44.41 -7.00
CA CYS A 22 7.31 -43.02 -7.03
C CYS A 22 6.03 -42.18 -7.01
N GLY A 23 5.73 -41.59 -5.86
CA GLY A 23 4.80 -40.46 -5.80
C GLY A 23 5.44 -39.34 -6.61
N SER A 24 4.89 -39.06 -7.78
CA SER A 24 5.14 -37.82 -8.47
C SER A 24 4.22 -36.78 -7.85
N ASP A 25 4.75 -36.02 -6.90
CA ASP A 25 4.38 -34.61 -6.77
C ASP A 25 4.74 -33.94 -8.10
N GLU A 26 3.88 -34.11 -9.10
CA GLU A 26 3.91 -33.26 -10.28
C GLU A 26 3.35 -31.91 -9.84
N PRO A 27 4.14 -30.82 -9.88
CA PRO A 27 3.58 -29.50 -9.74
C PRO A 27 2.50 -29.32 -10.80
N PRO A 28 1.42 -28.55 -10.55
CA PRO A 28 0.40 -28.30 -11.54
C PRO A 28 1.09 -27.82 -12.82
N ALA A 29 0.86 -28.52 -13.93
CA ALA A 29 1.45 -28.17 -15.21
C ALA A 29 1.15 -26.69 -15.49
N GLU A 30 2.19 -25.85 -15.46
CA GLU A 30 2.12 -24.49 -15.96
C GLU A 30 1.65 -24.60 -17.41
N THR A 31 0.43 -24.12 -17.68
CA THR A 31 -0.04 -24.02 -19.06
C THR A 31 1.00 -23.17 -19.79
N PRO A 32 1.68 -23.66 -20.84
CA PRO A 32 2.75 -22.92 -21.47
C PRO A 32 2.17 -21.65 -22.07
N VAL A 33 2.35 -20.52 -21.40
CA VAL A 33 2.24 -19.22 -22.03
C VAL A 33 3.24 -19.27 -23.18
N ALA A 34 2.77 -19.09 -24.42
CA ALA A 34 3.65 -19.11 -25.58
C ALA A 34 4.89 -18.26 -25.28
N ALA A 35 6.08 -18.86 -25.37
CA ALA A 35 7.31 -18.23 -24.92
C ALA A 35 7.49 -16.89 -25.65
N VAL A 36 7.31 -15.79 -24.92
CA VAL A 36 7.50 -14.43 -25.43
C VAL A 36 8.97 -14.26 -25.74
N ASP A 37 9.29 -13.91 -26.99
CA ASP A 37 10.65 -13.59 -27.40
C ASP A 37 11.04 -12.21 -26.87
N LEU A 38 11.77 -12.19 -25.75
CA LEU A 38 12.17 -10.97 -25.05
C LEU A 38 12.96 -10.00 -25.96
N SER A 39 13.69 -10.50 -26.96
CA SER A 39 14.46 -9.66 -27.88
C SER A 39 13.60 -8.82 -28.84
N LYS A 40 12.31 -9.16 -28.95
CA LYS A 40 11.33 -8.45 -29.78
C LYS A 40 10.42 -7.51 -28.99
N LEU A 41 10.57 -7.43 -27.67
CA LEU A 41 9.79 -6.51 -26.84
C LEU A 41 10.34 -5.09 -26.97
N ASP A 42 9.44 -4.12 -27.16
CA ASP A 42 9.80 -2.70 -27.08
C ASP A 42 9.81 -2.25 -25.62
N VAL A 43 11.00 -2.19 -25.03
CA VAL A 43 11.23 -1.76 -23.65
C VAL A 43 11.58 -0.28 -23.54
N GLY A 44 11.61 0.47 -24.65
CA GLY A 44 12.02 1.88 -24.67
C GLY A 44 13.38 2.12 -24.01
N ASN A 45 13.45 3.15 -23.16
CA ASN A 45 14.66 3.51 -22.40
C ASN A 45 14.71 2.89 -20.99
N TYR A 46 13.82 1.95 -20.68
CA TYR A 46 13.74 1.35 -19.34
C TYR A 46 14.79 0.24 -19.16
N ASP A 47 15.53 0.29 -18.06
CA ASP A 47 16.49 -0.77 -17.72
C ASP A 47 15.74 -1.99 -17.16
N ALA A 48 15.62 -3.02 -17.98
CA ALA A 48 14.94 -4.28 -17.66
C ALA A 48 15.89 -5.37 -17.11
N LYS A 49 17.10 -4.98 -16.68
CA LYS A 49 18.08 -5.94 -16.13
C LYS A 49 17.84 -6.17 -14.64
N PRO A 50 17.97 -7.42 -14.15
CA PRO A 50 17.97 -7.71 -12.73
C PRO A 50 19.03 -6.87 -11.99
N ARG A 51 18.67 -6.38 -10.80
CA ARG A 51 19.54 -5.59 -9.93
C ARG A 51 19.50 -6.09 -8.50
N GLN A 52 20.50 -5.70 -7.72
CA GLN A 52 20.56 -5.94 -6.27
C GLN A 52 20.71 -4.60 -5.54
N LEU A 53 19.71 -4.27 -4.72
CA LEU A 53 19.71 -3.03 -3.94
C LEU A 53 20.61 -3.10 -2.69
N GLY A 54 20.57 -4.22 -1.95
CA GLY A 54 21.38 -4.47 -0.75
C GLY A 54 20.96 -3.64 0.47
N ALA A 55 21.92 -3.37 1.36
CA ALA A 55 21.73 -2.53 2.54
C ALA A 55 21.61 -1.04 2.18
N VAL A 56 21.00 -0.28 3.09
CA VAL A 56 20.93 1.18 3.00
C VAL A 56 22.31 1.81 2.94
N LYS A 57 22.43 2.89 2.16
CA LYS A 57 23.71 3.55 1.84
C LYS A 57 23.93 4.85 2.61
N SER A 58 22.91 5.34 3.32
CA SER A 58 22.97 6.55 4.13
C SER A 58 21.96 6.48 5.26
N LEU A 59 22.17 7.29 6.29
CA LEU A 59 21.22 7.42 7.41
C LEU A 59 19.86 7.95 6.93
N GLU A 60 19.84 8.86 5.96
CA GLU A 60 18.60 9.36 5.36
C GLU A 60 17.80 8.23 4.69
N GLN A 61 18.48 7.38 3.92
CA GLN A 61 17.85 6.21 3.32
C GLN A 61 17.37 5.22 4.40
N ALA A 62 18.15 5.01 5.46
CA ALA A 62 17.75 4.19 6.59
C ALA A 62 16.47 4.68 7.26
N ARG A 63 16.32 6.00 7.43
CA ARG A 63 15.10 6.63 7.99
C ARG A 63 13.88 6.40 7.08
N ILE A 64 14.05 6.48 5.76
CA ILE A 64 12.97 6.19 4.79
C ILE A 64 12.55 4.73 4.89
N ILE A 65 13.49 3.78 4.87
CA ILE A 65 13.19 2.35 5.00
C ILE A 65 12.53 2.04 6.35
N GLU A 66 12.92 2.72 7.43
CA GLU A 66 12.27 2.58 8.73
C GLU A 66 10.81 3.07 8.71
N ALA A 67 10.51 4.18 8.00
CA ALA A 67 9.14 4.63 7.77
C ALA A 67 8.33 3.66 6.89
N GLU A 68 8.95 3.02 5.89
CA GLU A 68 8.29 1.99 5.09
C GLU A 68 7.91 0.77 5.95
N ARG A 69 8.83 0.33 6.81
CA ARG A 69 8.57 -0.75 7.78
C ARG A 69 7.43 -0.39 8.71
N LEU A 70 7.39 0.83 9.24
CA LEU A 70 6.28 1.34 10.05
C LEU A 70 4.95 1.33 9.29
N GLY A 71 4.95 1.72 8.01
CA GLY A 71 3.75 1.77 7.16
C GLY A 71 2.99 0.44 7.09
N ASN A 72 3.69 -0.69 7.23
CA ASN A 72 3.07 -2.01 7.29
C ASN A 72 2.23 -2.28 8.55
N PHE A 73 2.31 -1.40 9.55
CA PHE A 73 1.58 -1.48 10.82
C PHE A 73 0.60 -0.33 11.02
N VAL A 74 0.61 0.69 10.15
CA VAL A 74 -0.35 1.80 10.19
C VAL A 74 -1.65 1.36 9.49
N PRO A 75 -2.78 1.29 10.22
CA PRO A 75 -4.07 0.94 9.63
C PRO A 75 -4.50 1.96 8.57
N VAL A 76 -5.21 1.51 7.54
CA VAL A 76 -5.89 2.43 6.62
C VAL A 76 -7.15 3.00 7.29
N PRO A 77 -7.62 4.19 6.91
CA PRO A 77 -8.86 4.78 7.44
C PRO A 77 -10.09 3.89 7.28
N LEU A 78 -10.10 3.04 6.25
CA LEU A 78 -11.13 2.01 6.06
C LEU A 78 -11.24 1.04 7.26
N ASP A 79 -10.12 0.74 7.94
CA ASP A 79 -10.07 -0.12 9.13
C ASP A 79 -10.63 0.59 10.37
N ILE A 80 -10.57 1.92 10.39
CA ILE A 80 -11.07 2.78 11.48
C ILE A 80 -12.58 2.96 11.35
N ASP A 81 -13.05 3.32 10.16
CA ASP A 81 -14.47 3.49 9.86
C ASP A 81 -14.73 3.19 8.39
N SER A 82 -15.66 2.26 8.12
CA SER A 82 -15.97 1.82 6.77
C SER A 82 -16.49 2.93 5.85
N ARG A 83 -16.89 4.08 6.42
CA ARG A 83 -17.24 5.27 5.64
C ARG A 83 -16.04 5.83 4.88
N PHE A 84 -14.80 5.67 5.35
CA PHE A 84 -13.59 6.10 4.63
C PHE A 84 -13.24 5.16 3.47
N ALA A 85 -14.15 5.10 2.50
CA ALA A 85 -14.12 4.21 1.35
C ALA A 85 -13.32 4.78 0.17
N HIS A 86 -12.84 6.02 0.27
CA HIS A 86 -12.12 6.71 -0.80
C HIS A 86 -10.71 7.08 -0.34
N GLY A 87 -9.71 6.71 -1.14
CA GLY A 87 -8.32 7.06 -0.90
C GLY A 87 -7.85 8.25 -1.73
N ASN A 88 -6.58 8.61 -1.56
CA ASN A 88 -5.86 9.53 -2.42
C ASN A 88 -4.37 9.14 -2.44
N PRO A 89 -3.86 8.55 -3.54
CA PRO A 89 -2.47 8.10 -3.62
C PRO A 89 -1.43 9.22 -3.56
N PHE A 90 -1.87 10.48 -3.66
CA PHE A 90 -1.01 11.66 -3.61
C PHE A 90 -0.97 12.33 -2.22
N VAL A 91 -1.46 11.67 -1.17
CA VAL A 91 -1.40 12.18 0.20
C VAL A 91 -0.70 11.21 1.14
N ALA A 92 -1.04 9.92 1.08
CA ALA A 92 -0.37 8.93 1.92
C ALA A 92 1.11 8.79 1.53
N THR A 93 2.01 8.89 2.52
CA THR A 93 3.44 8.99 2.25
C THR A 93 4.32 8.53 3.40
N VAL A 94 5.51 8.04 3.07
CA VAL A 94 6.64 7.94 4.01
C VAL A 94 7.37 9.27 4.04
N PHE A 95 7.75 9.74 5.23
CA PHE A 95 8.39 11.05 5.35
C PHE A 95 9.48 11.10 6.42
N THR A 96 10.54 11.84 6.10
CA THR A 96 11.62 12.22 7.03
C THR A 96 11.68 13.74 7.24
N ASP A 97 10.96 14.50 6.40
CA ASP A 97 10.67 15.92 6.55
C ASP A 97 9.13 16.10 6.63
N PRO A 98 8.62 16.57 7.77
CA PRO A 98 7.18 16.76 7.98
C PRO A 98 6.54 17.77 7.03
N LYS A 99 7.30 18.67 6.40
CA LYS A 99 6.75 19.67 5.46
C LYS A 99 6.14 19.06 4.21
N PHE A 100 6.56 17.86 3.81
CA PHE A 100 5.98 17.17 2.66
C PHE A 100 4.69 16.44 3.00
N ALA A 101 4.52 16.03 4.26
CA ALA A 101 3.40 15.21 4.71
C ALA A 101 2.31 16.03 5.44
N LEU A 102 2.70 16.90 6.37
CA LEU A 102 1.80 17.42 7.40
C LEU A 102 1.43 18.90 7.21
N ARG A 103 2.01 19.59 6.22
CA ARG A 103 1.83 21.04 6.02
C ARG A 103 0.39 21.47 5.75
N ASP A 104 -0.43 20.57 5.21
CA ASP A 104 -1.82 20.86 4.84
C ASP A 104 -2.79 20.56 6.01
N SER A 105 -2.29 19.97 7.11
CA SER A 105 -3.11 19.57 8.26
C SER A 105 -2.65 20.19 9.59
N MET A 106 -1.40 20.64 9.69
CA MET A 106 -0.86 21.34 10.86
C MET A 106 0.25 22.34 10.48
N ALA A 107 0.55 23.27 11.39
CA ALA A 107 1.67 24.18 11.30
C ALA A 107 3.00 23.44 11.48
N VAL A 108 3.85 23.47 10.45
CA VAL A 108 5.12 22.72 10.40
C VAL A 108 6.37 23.61 10.54
N ASP A 109 6.23 24.93 10.58
CA ASP A 109 7.36 25.87 10.62
C ASP A 109 8.23 25.71 11.87
N ARG A 110 7.61 25.41 13.01
CA ARG A 110 8.28 25.17 14.29
C ARG A 110 8.43 23.68 14.63
N PHE A 111 8.25 22.79 13.65
CA PHE A 111 8.29 21.35 13.92
C PHE A 111 9.65 20.90 14.47
N THR A 112 10.76 21.32 13.87
CA THR A 112 12.11 20.92 14.33
C THR A 112 12.43 21.45 15.73
N GLU A 113 11.85 22.57 16.15
CA GLU A 113 11.95 23.09 17.52
C GLU A 113 11.16 22.20 18.49
N ALA A 114 9.94 21.82 18.11
CA ALA A 114 9.03 21.03 18.95
C ALA A 114 9.40 19.54 19.04
N ALA A 115 9.99 18.98 17.98
CA ALA A 115 10.31 17.57 17.84
C ALA A 115 11.72 17.38 17.22
N PRO A 116 12.79 17.86 17.89
CA PRO A 116 14.15 17.82 17.34
C PRO A 116 14.68 16.39 17.13
N ASP A 117 14.13 15.42 17.86
CA ASP A 117 14.52 14.01 17.83
C ASP A 117 13.66 13.17 16.85
N PHE A 118 12.85 13.80 15.98
CA PHE A 118 12.03 13.09 15.00
C PHE A 118 12.88 12.22 14.05
N VAL A 119 12.60 10.91 14.04
CA VAL A 119 13.34 9.95 13.20
C VAL A 119 12.69 9.82 11.84
N ALA A 120 11.47 9.31 11.74
CA ALA A 120 10.77 9.10 10.48
C ALA A 120 9.28 8.92 10.75
N GLY A 121 8.45 9.02 9.72
CA GLY A 121 7.01 8.82 9.88
C GLY A 121 6.32 8.28 8.64
N PHE A 122 5.12 7.76 8.87
CA PHE A 122 4.20 7.32 7.82
C PHE A 122 2.88 8.06 7.99
N GLN A 123 2.41 8.69 6.91
CA GLN A 123 1.13 9.36 6.84
C GLN A 123 0.14 8.50 6.05
N SER A 124 -1.02 8.28 6.66
CA SER A 124 -2.18 7.67 6.07
C SER A 124 -3.28 8.71 5.86
N TYR A 125 -4.07 8.53 4.80
CA TYR A 125 -5.16 9.41 4.43
C TYR A 125 -6.34 8.62 3.89
N GLY A 126 -7.55 9.12 4.16
CA GLY A 126 -8.78 8.60 3.59
C GLY A 126 -9.90 9.61 3.76
N ARG A 127 -10.92 9.49 2.91
CA ARG A 127 -12.08 10.38 2.92
C ARG A 127 -13.39 9.61 2.78
N THR A 128 -14.46 10.16 3.34
CA THR A 128 -15.77 9.53 3.25
C THR A 128 -16.49 9.78 1.94
N GLU A 129 -16.14 10.87 1.25
CA GLU A 129 -16.68 11.24 -0.06
C GLU A 129 -15.57 11.90 -0.90
N GLU A 130 -15.66 11.80 -2.22
CA GLU A 130 -14.75 12.51 -3.14
C GLU A 130 -15.06 14.03 -3.19
N ASP A 131 -14.20 14.80 -3.85
CA ASP A 131 -14.39 16.23 -4.14
C ASP A 131 -14.69 17.11 -2.91
N ASN A 132 -14.09 16.80 -1.76
CA ASN A 132 -14.26 17.52 -0.50
C ASN A 132 -15.73 17.64 -0.08
N ARG A 133 -16.52 16.58 -0.26
CA ARG A 133 -17.96 16.54 0.11
C ARG A 133 -18.25 15.78 1.40
N GLY A 134 -17.21 15.30 2.07
CA GLY A 134 -17.32 14.46 3.26
C GLY A 134 -16.31 14.83 4.33
N ILE A 135 -15.82 13.81 5.02
CA ILE A 135 -14.83 13.92 6.08
C ILE A 135 -13.51 13.40 5.57
N ASP A 136 -12.44 14.15 5.80
CA ASP A 136 -11.06 13.69 5.64
C ASP A 136 -10.52 13.22 6.99
N LEU A 137 -9.76 12.13 6.97
CA LEU A 137 -9.03 11.59 8.11
C LEU A 137 -7.58 11.37 7.71
N VAL A 138 -6.68 12.08 8.39
CA VAL A 138 -5.24 11.87 8.35
C VAL A 138 -4.80 11.22 9.65
N ASN A 139 -3.99 10.17 9.54
CA ASN A 139 -3.20 9.66 10.64
C ASN A 139 -1.73 9.67 10.25
N ALA A 140 -0.90 10.40 10.98
CA ALA A 140 0.55 10.28 10.87
C ALA A 140 1.10 9.59 12.12
N VAL A 141 1.96 8.59 11.92
CA VAL A 141 2.67 7.94 13.01
C VAL A 141 4.14 8.30 12.89
N LEU A 142 4.68 8.92 13.94
CA LEU A 142 6.04 9.45 14.00
C LEU A 142 6.87 8.61 14.96
N ILE A 143 8.10 8.26 14.56
CA ILE A 143 9.05 7.48 15.36
C ILE A 143 10.00 8.43 16.10
N PHE A 144 10.21 8.16 17.38
CA PHE A 144 11.18 8.83 18.25
C PHE A 144 12.18 7.82 18.84
N PRO A 145 13.35 8.27 19.33
CA PRO A 145 14.38 7.38 19.86
C PRO A 145 13.94 6.59 21.09
N ASP A 146 13.10 7.20 21.93
CA ASP A 146 12.58 6.66 23.19
C ASP A 146 11.19 7.24 23.53
N GLU A 147 10.60 6.72 24.59
CA GLU A 147 9.26 7.07 25.06
C GLU A 147 9.18 8.50 25.59
N GLN A 148 10.17 8.97 26.34
CA GLN A 148 10.17 10.33 26.90
C GLN A 148 10.20 11.36 25.76
N LYS A 149 11.02 11.13 24.74
CA LYS A 149 11.10 11.99 23.56
C LYS A 149 9.79 12.02 22.77
N ALA A 150 9.09 10.89 22.66
CA ALA A 150 7.77 10.85 22.05
C ALA A 150 6.75 11.65 22.87
N THR A 151 6.73 11.49 24.19
CA THR A 151 5.84 12.23 25.09
C THR A 151 6.08 13.74 25.02
N ASP A 152 7.34 14.17 25.12
CA ASP A 152 7.72 15.58 25.04
C ASP A 152 7.33 16.18 23.68
N ALA A 153 7.57 15.44 22.59
CA ALA A 153 7.22 15.86 21.25
C ALA A 153 5.71 15.98 21.04
N ALA A 154 4.89 15.06 21.57
CA ALA A 154 3.43 15.15 21.44
C ALA A 154 2.88 16.44 22.08
N ALA A 155 3.33 16.77 23.29
CA ALA A 155 2.94 18.00 23.97
C ALA A 155 3.47 19.25 23.27
N ALA A 156 4.70 19.21 22.76
CA ALA A 156 5.31 20.34 22.08
C ALA A 156 4.70 20.60 20.69
N LEU A 157 4.43 19.55 19.92
CA LEU A 157 3.80 19.64 18.60
C LEU A 157 2.37 20.18 18.69
N GLU A 158 1.58 19.71 19.65
CA GLU A 158 0.24 20.27 19.87
C GLU A 158 0.33 21.76 20.23
N ARG A 159 1.25 22.13 21.12
CA ARG A 159 1.39 23.53 21.56
C ARG A 159 1.71 24.45 20.38
N VAL A 160 2.69 24.10 19.54
CA VAL A 160 3.08 24.95 18.41
C VAL A 160 1.99 25.02 17.34
N ASP A 161 1.25 23.93 17.10
CA ASP A 161 0.14 23.94 16.15
C ASP A 161 -1.05 24.74 16.66
N ARG A 162 -1.40 24.57 17.95
CA ARG A 162 -2.44 25.36 18.61
C ARG A 162 -2.12 26.85 18.56
N GLU A 163 -0.88 27.25 18.86
CA GLU A 163 -0.41 28.64 18.84
C GLU A 163 -0.40 29.28 17.44
N ALA A 164 -0.44 28.49 16.37
CA ALA A 164 -0.47 29.00 15.00
C ALA A 164 -1.84 29.59 14.61
N GLY A 165 -2.90 29.29 15.38
CA GLY A 165 -4.25 29.77 15.12
C GLY A 165 -4.92 30.36 16.34
N ASP A 166 -5.21 31.67 16.32
CA ASP A 166 -5.85 32.40 17.43
C ASP A 166 -7.23 31.86 17.84
N ARG A 167 -7.84 31.03 16.97
CA ARG A 167 -9.18 30.44 17.17
C ARG A 167 -9.14 28.95 17.55
N ASN A 168 -7.95 28.39 17.77
CA ASN A 168 -7.79 27.02 18.22
C ASN A 168 -8.21 26.91 19.70
N ALA A 169 -9.14 26.01 19.98
CA ALA A 169 -9.63 25.76 21.32
C ALA A 169 -9.16 24.37 21.79
N THR A 170 -8.50 24.29 22.94
CA THR A 170 -8.11 23.01 23.54
C THR A 170 -9.35 22.15 23.81
N VAL A 171 -9.22 20.85 23.57
CA VAL A 171 -10.28 19.86 23.82
C VAL A 171 -9.67 18.61 24.43
N ALA A 172 -10.42 17.96 25.33
CA ALA A 172 -10.04 16.66 25.87
C ALA A 172 -10.51 15.54 24.95
N ILE A 173 -9.77 14.43 24.92
CA ILE A 173 -10.18 13.17 24.29
C ILE A 173 -10.45 12.18 25.44
N PRO A 174 -11.70 12.04 25.92
CA PRO A 174 -12.00 11.34 27.18
C PRO A 174 -11.42 9.93 27.31
N LYS A 175 -11.46 9.13 26.25
CA LYS A 175 -10.89 7.77 26.25
C LYS A 175 -9.35 7.75 26.25
N TYR A 176 -8.72 8.84 25.83
CA TYR A 176 -7.26 9.01 25.75
C TYR A 176 -6.84 10.29 26.48
N PRO A 177 -6.91 10.33 27.82
CA PRO A 177 -6.67 11.55 28.60
C PRO A 177 -5.24 12.10 28.50
N ALA A 178 -4.29 11.28 28.04
CA ALA A 178 -2.92 11.72 27.74
C ALA A 178 -2.75 12.29 26.32
N ALA A 179 -3.81 12.31 25.50
CA ALA A 179 -3.78 12.98 24.21
C ALA A 179 -3.85 14.50 24.39
N HIS A 180 -3.01 15.21 23.65
CA HIS A 180 -3.10 16.65 23.50
C HIS A 180 -3.94 16.94 22.27
N ALA A 181 -4.94 17.80 22.37
CA ALA A 181 -5.80 18.10 21.24
C ALA A 181 -6.35 19.52 21.30
N HIS A 182 -6.57 20.07 20.13
CA HIS A 182 -7.35 21.28 19.94
C HIS A 182 -8.27 21.11 18.73
N TRP A 183 -9.30 21.92 18.67
CA TRP A 183 -10.23 21.96 17.56
C TRP A 183 -10.47 23.40 17.10
N GLN A 184 -11.00 23.52 15.89
CA GLN A 184 -11.35 24.78 15.25
C GLN A 184 -12.87 24.83 15.06
N PRO A 185 -13.61 25.48 15.97
CA PRO A 185 -15.08 25.46 15.94
C PRO A 185 -15.67 25.85 14.59
N ASN A 186 -15.13 26.90 13.96
CA ASN A 186 -15.68 27.44 12.71
C ASN A 186 -15.26 26.65 11.45
N GLN A 187 -14.40 25.64 11.60
CA GLN A 187 -13.88 24.84 10.49
C GLN A 187 -14.20 23.35 10.64
N GLN A 188 -14.93 22.96 11.70
CA GLN A 188 -15.22 21.56 12.02
C GLN A 188 -13.98 20.66 11.81
N SER A 189 -12.89 21.08 12.44
CA SER A 189 -11.56 20.48 12.31
C SER A 189 -11.00 20.20 13.69
N ILE A 190 -10.40 19.03 13.88
CA ILE A 190 -9.76 18.62 15.14
C ILE A 190 -8.39 18.00 14.84
N GLY A 191 -7.39 18.38 15.63
CA GLY A 191 -6.06 17.77 15.65
C GLY A 191 -5.79 17.15 17.02
N SER A 192 -5.21 15.95 17.04
CA SER A 192 -4.81 15.26 18.26
C SER A 192 -3.42 14.65 18.12
N TRP A 193 -2.61 14.77 19.18
CA TRP A 193 -1.29 14.17 19.33
C TRP A 193 -1.32 13.27 20.55
N TYR A 194 -1.06 11.97 20.33
CA TYR A 194 -1.04 10.97 21.38
C TYR A 194 0.28 10.21 21.35
N ALA A 195 1.04 10.29 22.44
CA ALA A 195 2.27 9.53 22.60
C ALA A 195 1.97 8.11 23.12
N THR A 196 2.61 7.11 22.53
CA THR A 196 2.53 5.71 22.97
C THR A 196 3.82 4.97 22.62
N GLY A 197 4.52 4.46 23.65
CA GLY A 197 5.87 3.93 23.48
C GLY A 197 6.77 4.94 22.77
N LYS A 198 7.49 4.50 21.73
CA LYS A 198 8.38 5.35 20.92
C LYS A 198 7.69 6.14 19.81
N PHE A 199 6.35 6.23 19.85
CA PHE A 199 5.56 6.79 18.76
C PHE A 199 4.75 8.00 19.21
N VAL A 200 4.55 8.93 18.28
CA VAL A 200 3.47 9.91 18.37
C VAL A 200 2.48 9.63 17.25
N VAL A 201 1.22 9.43 17.61
CA VAL A 201 0.10 9.36 16.67
C VAL A 201 -0.50 10.75 16.55
N TYR A 202 -0.38 11.35 15.38
CA TYR A 202 -1.09 12.56 15.00
C TYR A 202 -2.35 12.17 14.22
N THR A 203 -3.51 12.58 14.70
CA THR A 203 -4.80 12.39 14.03
C THR A 203 -5.38 13.75 13.69
N TRP A 204 -5.72 13.95 12.42
CA TRP A 204 -6.42 15.14 11.95
C TRP A 204 -7.69 14.76 11.21
N ILE A 205 -8.77 15.44 11.54
CA ILE A 205 -10.08 15.24 10.94
C ILE A 205 -10.62 16.59 10.49
N TYR A 206 -11.15 16.63 9.27
CA TYR A 206 -11.79 17.80 8.70
C TYR A 206 -13.11 17.42 8.03
N ASP A 207 -14.22 18.04 8.42
CA ASP A 207 -15.55 17.73 7.87
C ASP A 207 -16.08 18.87 7.00
N TYR A 208 -15.83 18.75 5.70
CA TYR A 208 -16.25 19.74 4.70
C TYR A 208 -17.77 19.89 4.64
N LEU A 209 -18.52 18.81 4.86
CA LEU A 209 -19.97 18.82 4.77
C LEU A 209 -20.57 19.67 5.90
N LYS A 210 -20.11 19.50 7.14
CA LYS A 210 -20.57 20.32 8.26
C LYS A 210 -20.16 21.78 8.12
N VAL A 211 -18.96 22.07 7.60
CA VAL A 211 -18.56 23.45 7.25
C VAL A 211 -19.52 24.05 6.24
N TYR A 212 -19.82 23.35 5.15
CA TYR A 212 -20.75 23.81 4.12
C TYR A 212 -22.17 24.06 4.66
N LEU A 213 -22.62 23.24 5.63
CA LEU A 213 -23.92 23.37 6.27
C LEU A 213 -23.93 24.36 7.44
N GLU A 214 -22.83 25.06 7.71
CA GLU A 214 -22.66 25.98 8.84
C GLU A 214 -22.97 25.32 10.19
N LYS A 215 -22.57 24.06 10.36
CA LYS A 215 -22.78 23.25 11.56
C LYS A 215 -21.46 22.91 12.24
N VAL A 216 -21.53 22.80 13.56
CA VAL A 216 -20.42 22.35 14.41
C VAL A 216 -20.86 21.18 15.28
N ASP A 217 -19.96 20.23 15.52
CA ASP A 217 -20.25 19.01 16.26
C ASP A 217 -18.97 18.41 16.82
N LEU A 218 -18.49 19.00 17.91
CA LEU A 218 -17.30 18.54 18.61
C LEU A 218 -17.43 17.10 19.14
N PRO A 219 -18.56 16.66 19.72
CA PRO A 219 -18.71 15.27 20.18
C PRO A 219 -18.48 14.25 19.06
N ALA A 220 -18.99 14.49 17.85
CA ALA A 220 -18.74 13.60 16.71
C ALA A 220 -17.25 13.55 16.31
N MET A 221 -16.57 14.70 16.35
CA MET A 221 -15.13 14.80 16.06
C MET A 221 -14.29 14.06 17.10
N SER A 222 -14.53 14.31 18.39
CA SER A 222 -13.85 13.61 19.49
C SER A 222 -14.07 12.09 19.42
N THR A 223 -15.31 11.64 19.14
CA THR A 223 -15.62 10.21 18.98
C THR A 223 -14.81 9.58 17.84
N LEU A 224 -14.63 10.30 16.73
CA LEU A 224 -13.86 9.80 15.60
C LEU A 224 -12.35 9.78 15.88
N VAL A 225 -11.82 10.74 16.65
CA VAL A 225 -10.43 10.68 17.17
C VAL A 225 -10.25 9.44 18.05
N GLU A 226 -11.16 9.19 19.00
CA GLU A 226 -11.09 8.00 19.87
C GLU A 226 -11.11 6.71 19.07
N LYS A 227 -12.00 6.61 18.06
CA LYS A 227 -12.08 5.46 17.17
C LYS A 227 -10.80 5.26 16.35
N SER A 228 -10.17 6.35 15.92
CA SER A 228 -8.89 6.32 15.24
C SER A 228 -7.80 5.75 16.16
N LEU A 229 -7.65 6.30 17.36
CA LEU A 229 -6.67 5.85 18.33
C LEU A 229 -6.89 4.39 18.77
N ASP A 230 -8.16 3.97 18.92
CA ASP A 230 -8.55 2.58 19.23
C ASP A 230 -8.04 1.56 18.21
N THR A 231 -7.84 2.00 16.96
CA THR A 231 -7.39 1.15 15.87
C THR A 231 -5.88 1.27 15.67
N VAL A 232 -5.36 2.51 15.65
CA VAL A 232 -3.95 2.80 15.35
C VAL A 232 -3.03 2.31 16.47
N VAL A 233 -3.32 2.68 17.72
CA VAL A 233 -2.45 2.39 18.88
C VAL A 233 -2.14 0.88 19.03
N PRO A 234 -3.13 -0.03 19.08
CA PRO A 234 -2.83 -1.46 19.19
C PRO A 234 -2.20 -2.06 17.92
N SER A 235 -2.37 -1.43 16.75
CA SER A 235 -1.72 -1.89 15.52
C SER A 235 -0.23 -1.55 15.51
N ILE A 236 0.13 -0.31 15.80
CA ILE A 236 1.53 0.15 15.80
C ILE A 236 2.33 -0.42 16.99
N ALA A 237 1.67 -0.83 18.08
CA ALA A 237 2.32 -1.54 19.17
C ALA A 237 2.97 -2.88 18.74
N LYS A 238 2.57 -3.44 17.59
CA LYS A 238 3.18 -4.64 17.00
C LYS A 238 4.45 -4.34 16.22
N PHE A 239 4.72 -3.07 15.91
CA PHE A 239 5.93 -2.65 15.23
C PHE A 239 7.08 -2.53 16.23
N SER A 240 8.23 -3.09 15.89
CA SER A 240 9.47 -2.94 16.65
C SER A 240 10.43 -2.04 15.88
N PRO A 241 10.64 -0.78 16.32
CA PRO A 241 11.60 0.12 15.70
C PRO A 241 13.00 -0.46 15.75
N THR A 242 13.76 -0.23 14.68
CA THR A 242 15.17 -0.58 14.62
C THR A 242 15.95 0.25 15.63
N PRO A 243 16.83 -0.35 16.45
CA PRO A 243 17.74 0.41 17.30
C PRO A 243 18.56 1.42 16.47
N PRO A 244 18.81 2.65 16.96
CA PRO A 244 19.51 3.67 16.19
C PRO A 244 20.88 3.24 15.65
N ASP A 245 21.62 2.42 16.41
CA ASP A 245 22.92 1.86 16.04
C ASP A 245 22.85 0.73 14.99
N LYS A 246 21.63 0.27 14.65
CA LYS A 246 21.33 -0.79 13.67
C LYS A 246 20.62 -0.30 12.41
N LEU A 247 20.29 1.00 12.33
CA LEU A 247 19.61 1.56 11.17
C LEU A 247 20.37 1.32 9.86
N MET A 248 21.71 1.35 9.90
CA MET A 248 22.54 1.14 8.71
C MET A 248 22.59 -0.32 8.22
N ASP A 249 22.09 -1.27 9.01
CA ASP A 249 22.01 -2.69 8.62
C ASP A 249 20.73 -3.02 7.84
N LEU A 250 19.78 -2.06 7.78
CA LEU A 250 18.50 -2.24 7.09
C LEU A 250 18.70 -2.58 5.62
N GLN A 251 17.94 -3.56 5.14
CA GLN A 251 17.88 -3.90 3.73
C GLN A 251 16.87 -3.01 3.03
N ILE A 252 17.23 -2.51 1.85
CA ILE A 252 16.35 -1.66 1.03
C ILE A 252 15.14 -2.45 0.53
N ASP A 253 15.31 -3.75 0.27
CA ASP A 253 14.31 -4.55 -0.42
C ASP A 253 13.66 -5.59 0.51
N LEU A 254 12.38 -5.37 0.83
CA LEU A 254 11.57 -6.30 1.60
C LEU A 254 11.26 -7.56 0.76
N ASP A 255 11.89 -8.68 1.10
CA ASP A 255 11.74 -9.98 0.43
C ASP A 255 12.01 -9.99 -1.08
N GLY A 256 12.86 -9.07 -1.57
CA GLY A 256 13.30 -9.08 -2.96
C GLY A 256 12.27 -8.54 -3.96
N VAL A 257 11.17 -7.93 -3.50
CA VAL A 257 10.07 -7.48 -4.38
C VAL A 257 10.40 -6.17 -5.10
N LEU A 258 11.18 -5.27 -4.50
CA LEU A 258 11.57 -4.00 -5.13
C LEU A 258 12.61 -4.20 -6.24
N ASN A 259 13.52 -5.16 -6.10
CA ASN A 259 14.47 -5.56 -7.15
C ASN A 259 13.77 -6.16 -8.38
N ARG A 260 12.54 -6.62 -8.23
CA ARG A 260 11.69 -7.14 -9.30
C ARG A 260 10.91 -6.06 -10.04
N THR A 261 11.09 -4.79 -9.68
CA THR A 261 10.49 -3.64 -10.37
C THR A 261 11.53 -2.88 -11.19
N ILE A 262 11.15 -2.44 -12.39
CA ILE A 262 11.95 -1.49 -13.16
C ILE A 262 12.13 -0.19 -12.38
N ALA A 263 13.28 0.45 -12.54
CA ALA A 263 13.52 1.77 -11.99
C ALA A 263 12.62 2.81 -12.66
N ARG A 264 11.99 3.67 -11.87
CA ARG A 264 11.35 4.86 -12.41
C ARG A 264 12.40 5.80 -13.05
N PRO A 265 12.08 6.47 -14.16
CA PRO A 265 12.88 7.57 -14.70
C PRO A 265 13.13 8.66 -13.66
N ARG A 266 14.26 9.38 -13.77
CA ARG A 266 14.61 10.45 -12.82
C ARG A 266 13.72 11.67 -12.97
N GLU A 267 13.16 11.84 -14.15
CA GLU A 267 12.31 12.96 -14.55
C GLU A 267 10.88 12.81 -14.03
N ASP A 268 10.50 11.63 -13.56
CA ASP A 268 9.18 11.41 -13.00
C ASP A 268 9.07 12.05 -11.59
N SER A 269 8.22 13.06 -11.45
CA SER A 269 7.90 13.71 -10.17
C SER A 269 6.92 12.88 -9.33
N TRP A 270 7.41 11.81 -8.69
CA TRP A 270 6.61 11.00 -7.76
C TRP A 270 6.68 11.54 -6.33
N LEU A 271 5.56 11.44 -5.60
CA LEU A 271 5.48 11.84 -4.20
C LEU A 271 6.31 10.93 -3.29
N ASN A 272 6.16 9.61 -3.45
CA ASN A 272 6.79 8.62 -2.58
C ASN A 272 8.11 8.11 -3.18
N PRO A 273 9.15 7.86 -2.35
CA PRO A 273 10.35 7.17 -2.81
C PRO A 273 10.04 5.72 -3.25
N PRO A 274 10.94 5.05 -3.98
CA PRO A 274 10.79 3.63 -4.27
C PRO A 274 10.75 2.82 -2.98
N GLY A 275 9.74 1.97 -2.81
CA GLY A 275 9.51 1.28 -1.56
C GLY A 275 8.83 -0.07 -1.70
N ALA A 276 8.99 -0.90 -0.67
CA ALA A 276 8.44 -2.25 -0.60
C ALA A 276 7.70 -2.49 0.71
N PHE A 277 6.52 -3.09 0.59
CA PHE A 277 5.56 -3.22 1.67
C PHE A 277 4.86 -4.58 1.67
N ASN A 278 4.12 -4.86 2.73
CA ASN A 278 3.06 -5.86 2.70
C ASN A 278 1.98 -5.43 1.69
N ALA A 279 1.32 -6.40 1.05
CA ALA A 279 0.28 -6.11 0.07
C ALA A 279 -0.86 -5.23 0.62
N ARG A 280 -1.24 -5.42 1.89
CA ARG A 280 -2.28 -4.59 2.55
C ARG A 280 -1.89 -3.11 2.61
N THR A 281 -0.60 -2.78 2.72
CA THR A 281 -0.14 -1.39 2.75
C THR A 281 -0.44 -0.65 1.45
N ALA A 282 -0.59 -1.37 0.34
CA ALA A 282 -1.00 -0.79 -0.94
C ALA A 282 -2.35 -0.06 -0.86
N LEU A 283 -3.20 -0.40 0.11
CA LEU A 283 -4.49 0.26 0.33
C LEU A 283 -4.35 1.76 0.67
N HIS A 284 -3.19 2.20 1.17
CA HIS A 284 -2.88 3.63 1.36
C HIS A 284 -2.67 4.37 0.02
N PHE A 285 -2.31 3.64 -1.04
CA PHE A 285 -1.85 4.20 -2.32
C PHE A 285 -2.83 3.95 -3.47
N VAL A 286 -4.11 3.72 -3.17
CA VAL A 286 -5.16 3.50 -4.17
C VAL A 286 -6.36 4.43 -3.94
N ASN A 287 -7.10 4.73 -5.01
CA ASN A 287 -8.29 5.58 -4.93
C ASN A 287 -9.51 4.84 -4.35
N ASP A 288 -9.61 3.52 -4.56
CA ASP A 288 -10.71 2.66 -4.07
C ASP A 288 -10.14 1.53 -3.19
N PRO A 289 -9.79 1.83 -1.92
CA PRO A 289 -9.32 0.83 -0.97
C PRO A 289 -10.28 -0.36 -0.78
N PRO A 290 -11.62 -0.19 -0.68
CA PRO A 290 -12.52 -1.33 -0.56
C PRO A 290 -12.44 -2.33 -1.70
N SER A 291 -12.34 -1.89 -2.96
CA SER A 291 -12.20 -2.81 -4.09
C SER A 291 -10.82 -3.44 -4.13
N ALA A 292 -9.75 -2.66 -3.91
CA ALA A 292 -8.40 -3.18 -3.83
C ALA A 292 -8.27 -4.27 -2.75
N LEU A 293 -8.85 -4.05 -1.57
CA LEU A 293 -8.83 -5.03 -0.47
C LEU A 293 -9.39 -6.38 -0.91
N ARG A 294 -10.57 -6.39 -1.55
CA ARG A 294 -11.18 -7.63 -2.04
C ARG A 294 -10.29 -8.36 -3.04
N TYR A 295 -9.66 -7.63 -3.97
CA TYR A 295 -8.79 -8.24 -4.98
C TYR A 295 -7.51 -8.82 -4.37
N LEU A 296 -6.89 -8.09 -3.44
CA LEU A 296 -5.68 -8.53 -2.74
C LEU A 296 -5.95 -9.77 -1.87
N GLU A 297 -7.07 -9.79 -1.14
CA GLU A 297 -7.47 -10.95 -0.34
C GLU A 297 -7.78 -12.16 -1.21
N LYS A 298 -8.53 -11.98 -2.31
CA LYS A 298 -8.84 -13.05 -3.28
C LYS A 298 -7.57 -13.66 -3.88
N ALA A 299 -6.58 -12.83 -4.21
CA ALA A 299 -5.31 -13.26 -4.77
C ALA A 299 -4.33 -13.85 -3.72
N GLY A 300 -4.65 -13.71 -2.43
CA GLY A 300 -3.71 -14.02 -1.34
C GLY A 300 -2.41 -13.24 -1.49
N ALA A 301 -2.50 -11.97 -1.88
CA ALA A 301 -1.33 -11.12 -2.08
C ALA A 301 -0.64 -10.82 -0.76
N ASP A 302 0.70 -10.93 -0.73
CA ASP A 302 1.49 -10.75 0.50
C ASP A 302 2.50 -9.61 0.42
N ARG A 303 2.98 -9.24 -0.78
CA ARG A 303 3.91 -8.12 -0.99
C ARG A 303 3.44 -7.16 -2.07
N TYR A 304 3.90 -5.93 -1.93
CA TYR A 304 3.69 -4.82 -2.83
C TYR A 304 4.98 -4.01 -2.98
N ALA A 305 5.29 -3.56 -4.18
CA ALA A 305 6.36 -2.59 -4.44
C ALA A 305 5.86 -1.48 -5.36
N SER A 306 6.31 -0.26 -5.09
CA SER A 306 6.08 0.91 -5.95
C SER A 306 7.41 1.50 -6.40
N ASN A 307 7.63 1.53 -7.70
CA ASN A 307 8.83 2.12 -8.30
C ASN A 307 8.54 2.65 -9.70
N GLY A 308 9.07 2.05 -10.78
CA GLY A 308 8.67 2.40 -12.15
C GLY A 308 7.31 1.82 -12.55
N VAL A 309 6.85 0.84 -11.77
CA VAL A 309 5.52 0.21 -11.83
C VAL A 309 5.03 -0.07 -10.41
N GLU A 310 3.75 -0.41 -10.32
CA GLU A 310 3.16 -1.04 -9.13
C GLU A 310 3.22 -2.57 -9.31
N LEU A 311 3.84 -3.28 -8.36
CA LEU A 311 4.04 -4.73 -8.43
C LEU A 311 3.45 -5.42 -7.20
N TYR A 312 2.65 -6.46 -7.42
CA TYR A 312 2.06 -7.28 -6.37
C TYR A 312 2.55 -8.72 -6.45
N ARG A 313 2.93 -9.31 -5.32
CA ARG A 313 3.21 -10.75 -5.21
C ARG A 313 1.95 -11.46 -4.70
N ALA A 314 1.37 -12.30 -5.55
CA ALA A 314 0.22 -13.14 -5.23
C ALA A 314 0.67 -14.51 -4.67
N ARG A 315 -0.26 -15.30 -4.16
CA ARG A 315 0.01 -16.63 -3.61
C ARG A 315 0.68 -17.56 -4.63
N ASP A 316 0.21 -17.51 -5.87
CA ASP A 316 0.59 -18.39 -6.98
C ASP A 316 0.37 -17.70 -8.34
N ALA A 317 0.77 -18.35 -9.44
CA ALA A 317 0.69 -17.76 -10.77
C ALA A 317 -0.74 -17.58 -11.29
N VAL A 318 -1.65 -18.48 -10.92
CA VAL A 318 -3.07 -18.38 -11.26
C VAL A 318 -3.68 -17.17 -10.55
N ALA A 319 -3.35 -16.97 -9.27
CA ALA A 319 -3.78 -15.83 -8.49
C ALA A 319 -3.19 -14.51 -9.03
N ALA A 320 -1.94 -14.49 -9.50
CA ALA A 320 -1.34 -13.31 -10.13
C ALA A 320 -2.04 -12.93 -11.44
N ALA A 321 -2.32 -13.90 -12.31
CA ALA A 321 -3.07 -13.67 -13.54
C ALA A 321 -4.50 -13.18 -13.24
N ALA A 322 -5.17 -13.74 -12.22
CA ALA A 322 -6.47 -13.25 -11.78
C ALA A 322 -6.38 -11.80 -11.24
N LEU A 323 -5.35 -11.49 -10.44
CA LEU A 323 -5.14 -10.15 -9.88
C LEU A 323 -4.90 -9.10 -10.98
N GLN A 324 -4.10 -9.43 -12.01
CA GLN A 324 -3.93 -8.60 -13.20
C GLN A 324 -5.29 -8.25 -13.82
N LYS A 325 -6.16 -9.25 -14.04
CA LYS A 325 -7.47 -9.03 -14.67
C LYS A 325 -8.45 -8.29 -13.76
N ASP A 326 -8.45 -8.57 -12.47
CA ASP A 326 -9.38 -7.97 -11.51
C ASP A 326 -9.05 -6.49 -11.24
N MET A 327 -7.77 -6.15 -11.05
CA MET A 327 -7.32 -4.78 -10.78
C MET A 327 -7.06 -3.97 -12.06
N GLY A 328 -6.55 -4.61 -13.11
CA GLY A 328 -6.23 -3.98 -14.38
C GLY A 328 -7.40 -3.95 -15.35
N GLY A 329 -8.50 -4.65 -15.06
CA GLY A 329 -9.61 -4.86 -15.99
C GLY A 329 -10.46 -3.63 -16.30
N LEU A 330 -11.32 -3.79 -17.31
CA LEU A 330 -12.24 -2.74 -17.76
C LEU A 330 -13.35 -2.46 -16.74
N ASN A 331 -13.68 -1.18 -16.60
CA ASN A 331 -14.92 -0.72 -15.97
C ASN A 331 -15.51 0.44 -16.80
N LYS A 332 -16.62 1.05 -16.34
CA LYS A 332 -17.32 2.12 -17.08
C LYS A 332 -16.45 3.37 -17.36
N ARG A 333 -15.31 3.53 -16.69
CA ARG A 333 -14.36 4.64 -16.84
C ARG A 333 -13.18 4.28 -17.75
N PHE A 334 -13.11 3.05 -18.29
CA PHE A 334 -12.01 2.58 -19.13
C PHE A 334 -12.52 1.98 -20.44
N LYS A 335 -11.73 2.15 -21.51
CA LYS A 335 -11.89 1.41 -22.77
C LYS A 335 -10.59 0.68 -23.12
N SER A 336 -10.69 -0.39 -23.90
CA SER A 336 -9.50 -1.14 -24.34
C SER A 336 -8.59 -0.26 -25.22
N SER A 337 -7.29 -0.43 -25.05
CA SER A 337 -6.24 0.06 -25.95
C SER A 337 -5.47 -1.12 -26.55
N ALA A 338 -4.61 -0.87 -27.53
CA ALA A 338 -3.75 -1.90 -28.08
C ALA A 338 -2.79 -2.43 -27.00
N ALA A 339 -2.58 -3.74 -26.96
CA ALA A 339 -1.52 -4.36 -26.16
C ALA A 339 -0.13 -3.94 -26.72
N PRO A 340 0.94 -4.03 -25.92
CA PRO A 340 2.30 -3.82 -26.40
C PRO A 340 2.65 -4.80 -27.52
N ALA A 341 3.49 -4.36 -28.46
CA ALA A 341 3.95 -5.22 -29.54
C ALA A 341 4.68 -6.45 -28.96
N ASN A 342 4.35 -7.64 -29.49
CA ASN A 342 4.95 -8.92 -29.11
C ASN A 342 4.72 -9.36 -27.63
N LEU A 343 3.85 -8.66 -26.88
CA LEU A 343 3.43 -9.05 -25.51
C LEU A 343 1.89 -9.16 -25.41
N PRO A 344 1.27 -10.21 -26.00
CA PRO A 344 -0.19 -10.34 -26.05
C PRO A 344 -0.83 -10.69 -24.69
N THR A 345 -0.02 -11.05 -23.69
CA THR A 345 -0.50 -11.33 -22.32
C THR A 345 -0.73 -10.07 -21.49
N ALA A 346 -0.21 -8.92 -21.94
CA ALA A 346 -0.46 -7.64 -21.30
C ALA A 346 -1.78 -7.03 -21.79
N ASP A 347 -2.52 -6.42 -20.88
CA ASP A 347 -3.73 -5.64 -21.20
C ASP A 347 -3.42 -4.15 -21.04
N CYS A 348 -3.89 -3.33 -21.97
CA CYS A 348 -3.78 -1.88 -21.88
C CYS A 348 -5.16 -1.24 -22.03
N HIS A 349 -5.40 -0.18 -21.27
CA HIS A 349 -6.67 0.52 -21.20
C HIS A 349 -6.47 2.04 -21.21
N GLU A 350 -7.41 2.75 -21.82
CA GLU A 350 -7.49 4.21 -21.78
C GLU A 350 -8.59 4.64 -20.81
N TYR A 351 -8.24 5.52 -19.87
CA TYR A 351 -9.18 6.21 -19.01
C TYR A 351 -10.01 7.21 -19.84
N ILE A 352 -11.33 7.05 -19.76
CA ILE A 352 -12.33 7.90 -20.43
C ILE A 352 -13.28 8.56 -19.41
N GLY A 353 -12.92 8.52 -18.12
CA GLY A 353 -13.67 9.18 -17.07
C GLY A 353 -13.43 10.70 -17.03
N ARG A 354 -14.06 11.37 -16.06
CA ARG A 354 -14.11 12.84 -15.98
C ARG A 354 -13.12 13.44 -14.97
N THR A 355 -12.25 12.63 -14.37
CA THR A 355 -11.27 13.10 -13.38
C THR A 355 -10.21 13.95 -14.07
N THR A 356 -10.16 15.24 -13.71
CA THR A 356 -9.37 16.28 -14.40
C THR A 356 -7.87 15.96 -14.51
N MET A 357 -7.30 15.20 -13.56
CA MET A 357 -5.86 14.88 -13.49
C MET A 357 -5.57 13.37 -13.47
N ALA A 358 -6.49 12.54 -13.98
CA ALA A 358 -6.21 11.12 -14.08
C ALA A 358 -5.12 10.83 -15.12
N ILE A 359 -4.24 9.88 -14.81
CA ILE A 359 -3.36 9.28 -15.80
C ILE A 359 -4.22 8.64 -16.90
N ARG A 360 -3.81 8.76 -18.15
CA ARG A 360 -4.66 8.43 -19.31
C ARG A 360 -4.60 6.95 -19.69
N PHE A 361 -3.42 6.33 -19.69
CA PHE A 361 -3.23 4.94 -20.12
C PHE A 361 -2.67 4.10 -18.99
N TYR A 362 -3.19 2.88 -18.87
CA TYR A 362 -2.77 1.90 -17.87
C TYR A 362 -2.52 0.59 -18.58
N CYS A 363 -1.40 -0.07 -18.28
CA CYS A 363 -1.12 -1.40 -18.79
C CYS A 363 -0.81 -2.34 -17.62
N SER A 364 -1.14 -3.61 -17.78
CA SER A 364 -0.91 -4.64 -16.77
C SER A 364 -0.43 -5.94 -17.39
N VAL A 365 0.37 -6.70 -16.65
CA VAL A 365 0.85 -8.02 -17.06
C VAL A 365 1.08 -8.88 -15.82
N ALA A 366 1.00 -10.20 -15.96
CA ALA A 366 1.41 -11.14 -14.94
C ALA A 366 2.51 -12.07 -15.46
N TYR A 367 3.45 -12.42 -14.58
CA TYR A 367 4.46 -13.44 -14.82
C TYR A 367 4.84 -14.14 -13.52
N GLY A 368 4.86 -15.48 -13.53
CA GLY A 368 4.98 -16.27 -12.30
C GLY A 368 3.93 -15.80 -11.29
N ARG A 369 4.35 -15.57 -10.04
CA ARG A 369 3.46 -15.11 -8.96
C ARG A 369 3.29 -13.58 -8.86
N TYR A 370 3.69 -12.84 -9.89
CA TYR A 370 3.71 -11.39 -9.85
C TYR A 370 2.72 -10.78 -10.84
N ALA A 371 1.97 -9.77 -10.39
CA ALA A 371 1.12 -8.94 -11.22
C ALA A 371 1.63 -7.49 -11.18
N ALA A 372 1.94 -6.93 -12.35
CA ALA A 372 2.51 -5.61 -12.49
C ALA A 372 1.56 -4.66 -13.23
N PHE A 373 1.60 -3.38 -12.85
CA PHE A 373 0.75 -2.33 -13.39
C PHE A 373 1.59 -1.09 -13.68
N SER A 374 1.55 -0.60 -14.91
CA SER A 374 2.16 0.66 -15.33
C SER A 374 1.07 1.66 -15.71
N ALA A 375 1.37 2.96 -15.60
CA ALA A 375 0.48 4.01 -16.04
C ALA A 375 1.28 5.16 -16.65
N SER A 376 0.74 5.81 -17.69
CA SER A 376 1.33 6.99 -18.32
C SER A 376 0.28 7.85 -19.04
N HIS A 377 0.59 9.11 -19.29
CA HIS A 377 -0.24 9.97 -20.16
C HIS A 377 -0.09 9.60 -21.65
N GLN A 378 0.90 8.79 -22.01
CA GLN A 378 1.16 8.32 -23.36
C GLN A 378 1.04 6.79 -23.43
N LEU A 379 0.28 6.26 -24.39
CA LEU A 379 0.10 4.82 -24.54
C LEU A 379 1.42 4.09 -24.77
N LEU A 380 2.27 4.62 -25.65
CA LEU A 380 3.57 4.03 -25.96
C LEU A 380 4.45 3.90 -24.71
N ASP A 381 4.48 4.94 -23.88
CA ASP A 381 5.26 4.92 -22.63
C ASP A 381 4.74 3.87 -21.64
N ALA A 382 3.41 3.78 -21.45
CA ALA A 382 2.81 2.73 -20.61
C ALA A 382 3.12 1.32 -21.12
N GLN A 383 3.10 1.14 -22.45
CA GLN A 383 3.44 -0.12 -23.13
C GLN A 383 4.92 -0.48 -22.99
N GLN A 384 5.83 0.50 -23.08
CA GLN A 384 7.26 0.29 -22.90
C GLN A 384 7.59 -0.04 -21.44
N ARG A 385 7.00 0.67 -20.47
CA ARG A 385 7.12 0.35 -19.03
C ARG A 385 6.71 -1.09 -18.74
N ILE A 386 5.53 -1.52 -19.20
CA ILE A 386 5.03 -2.87 -18.90
C ILE A 386 5.83 -3.97 -19.61
N SER A 387 6.35 -3.70 -20.81
CA SER A 387 7.20 -4.63 -21.55
C SER A 387 8.58 -4.79 -20.91
N ALA A 388 9.14 -3.69 -20.40
CA ALA A 388 10.38 -3.70 -19.62
C ALA A 388 10.21 -4.46 -18.31
N GLU A 389 9.10 -4.22 -17.61
CA GLU A 389 8.77 -4.94 -16.38
C GLU A 389 8.60 -6.44 -16.62
N TYR A 390 7.87 -6.85 -17.66
CA TYR A 390 7.77 -8.26 -18.04
C TYR A 390 9.15 -8.89 -18.30
N THR A 391 10.00 -8.18 -19.06
CA THR A 391 11.37 -8.62 -19.35
C THR A 391 12.19 -8.80 -18.06
N LEU A 392 12.07 -7.87 -17.12
CA LEU A 392 12.72 -7.95 -15.81
C LEU A 392 12.24 -9.16 -15.02
N LEU A 393 10.92 -9.38 -14.95
CA LEU A 393 10.33 -10.51 -14.21
C LEU A 393 10.77 -11.86 -14.78
N VAL A 394 10.83 -12.01 -16.11
CA VAL A 394 11.33 -13.24 -16.77
C VAL A 394 12.81 -13.48 -16.47
N ASN A 395 13.61 -12.41 -16.43
CA ASN A 395 15.05 -12.51 -16.17
C ASN A 395 15.40 -12.66 -14.68
N THR A 396 14.46 -12.35 -13.78
CA THR A 396 14.68 -12.44 -12.33
C THR A 396 14.17 -13.78 -11.80
N LYS A 397 15.08 -14.72 -11.57
CA LYS A 397 14.76 -16.02 -10.95
C LYS A 397 14.47 -15.86 -9.47
#